data_AF-A0A350C3B4-F1
#
_entry.id   AF-A0A350C3B4-F1
#
_cell.length_a   1.000
_cell.length_b   1.000
_cell.length_c   1.000
_cell.angle_alpha   90.00
_cell.angle_beta   90.00
_cell.angle_gamma   90.00
#
_symmetry.space_group_name_H-M   'P 1'
#
loop_
_entity.id
_entity.type
_entity.pdbx_description
1 polymer ?
#
loop_
_entity_poly.entity_id
_entity_poly.type
_entity_poly.pdbx_seq_one_letter_code
_entity_poly.pdbx_strand_id
1 'polypeptide(L)' 'KNGYIKKTEVFKVLGSGDITMKVSVTANAVSETAKSKIEAQGGSVNLV' A
#
# COMPACT_ATOMS: atom_id res chain seq x y z
N LYS A 1 16.65 -2.32 -4.36
CA LYS A 1 15.63 -2.63 -5.40
C LYS A 1 14.88 -3.86 -4.91
N ASN A 2 13.77 -3.68 -4.19
CA ASN A 2 13.38 -4.67 -3.19
C ASN A 2 12.48 -5.82 -3.68
N GLY A 3 12.28 -6.01 -4.99
CA GLY A 3 11.89 -7.30 -5.57
C GLY A 3 10.67 -8.03 -4.95
N TYR A 4 9.73 -7.32 -4.34
CA TYR A 4 8.61 -7.94 -3.62
C TYR A 4 7.50 -8.50 -4.53
N ILE A 5 7.46 -8.05 -5.78
CA ILE A 5 6.37 -8.35 -6.72
C ILE A 5 6.90 -8.37 -8.16
N LYS A 6 6.43 -9.34 -8.95
CA LYS A 6 6.68 -9.40 -10.38
C LYS A 6 5.78 -8.41 -11.11
N LYS A 7 6.26 -7.87 -12.23
CA LYS A 7 5.59 -6.80 -13.00
C LYS A 7 4.18 -7.18 -13.51
N THR A 8 3.88 -8.47 -13.62
CA THR A 8 2.64 -9.01 -14.17
C THR A 8 1.68 -9.54 -13.10
N GLU A 9 2.02 -9.49 -11.82
CA GLU A 9 1.17 -10.06 -10.77
C GLU A 9 0.23 -9.03 -10.13
N VAL A 10 -0.99 -9.50 -9.89
CA VAL A 10 -2.00 -8.77 -9.10
C VAL A 10 -1.62 -8.91 -7.63
N PHE A 11 -1.43 -7.78 -6.95
CA PHE A 11 -0.98 -7.76 -5.56
C PHE A 11 -1.91 -6.94 -4.68
N LYS A 12 -1.95 -7.35 -3.41
CA LYS A 12 -2.75 -6.73 -2.35
C LYS A 12 -1.84 -6.13 -1.28
N VAL A 13 -2.05 -4.86 -0.95
CA VAL A 13 -1.34 -4.18 0.14
C VAL A 13 -1.98 -4.57 1.47
N LEU A 14 -1.14 -5.02 2.40
CA LEU A 14 -1.51 -5.42 3.75
C LEU A 14 -0.94 -4.42 4.77
N GLY A 15 -1.71 -4.14 5.82
CA GLY A 15 -1.39 -3.12 6.82
C GLY A 15 -0.63 -3.65 8.04
N SER A 16 0.26 -4.62 7.88
CA SER A 16 0.91 -5.33 9.00
C SER A 16 2.10 -4.58 9.64
N GLY A 17 2.27 -3.29 9.37
CA GLY A 17 3.32 -2.46 9.97
C GLY A 17 2.83 -1.06 10.31
N ASP A 18 3.59 -0.35 11.13
CA ASP A 18 3.38 1.06 11.43
C ASP A 18 4.02 1.92 10.33
N ILE A 19 3.21 2.76 9.71
CA ILE A 19 3.69 3.75 8.75
C ILE A 19 3.97 5.01 9.56
N THR A 20 5.20 5.51 9.51
CA THR A 20 5.63 6.74 10.21
C THR A 20 5.92 7.89 9.25
N MET A 21 5.77 7.66 7.94
CA MET A 21 6.00 8.65 6.88
C MET A 21 4.88 8.62 5.85
N LYS A 22 4.61 9.76 5.21
CA LYS A 22 3.70 9.83 4.07
C LYS A 22 4.22 8.95 2.94
N VAL A 23 3.42 7.98 2.51
CA VAL A 23 3.73 7.11 1.38
C VAL A 23 2.59 7.15 0.37
N SER A 24 2.96 7.32 -0.91
CA SER A 24 2.04 7.13 -2.02
C SER A 24 2.19 5.71 -2.52
N VAL A 25 1.14 4.89 -2.38
CA VAL A 25 1.17 3.46 -2.72
C VAL A 25 0.24 3.22 -3.90
N THR A 26 0.78 2.66 -4.99
CA THR A 26 0.01 2.22 -6.14
C THR A 26 -0.18 0.70 -6.06
N ALA A 27 -1.42 0.21 -6.07
CA ALA A 27 -1.70 -1.22 -5.91
C ALA A 27 -3.04 -1.65 -6.50
N ASN A 28 -3.17 -2.91 -6.89
CA ASN A 28 -4.42 -3.42 -7.46
C ASN A 28 -5.50 -3.66 -6.38
N ALA A 29 -5.09 -3.99 -5.16
CA ALA A 29 -6.00 -4.18 -4.03
C ALA A 29 -5.36 -3.69 -2.72
N VAL A 30 -6.18 -3.19 -1.80
CA VAL A 30 -5.73 -2.69 -0.49
C VAL A 30 -6.69 -3.21 0.58
N SER A 31 -6.16 -3.70 1.72
CA SER A 31 -7.00 -4.07 2.86
C SER A 31 -7.52 -2.83 3.59
N GLU A 32 -8.69 -2.92 4.23
CA GLU A 32 -9.23 -1.81 5.04
C GLU A 32 -8.22 -1.32 6.08
N THR A 33 -7.50 -2.24 6.73
CA THR A 33 -6.44 -1.92 7.69
C THR A 33 -5.27 -1.15 7.07
N ALA A 34 -4.90 -1.44 5.83
CA ALA A 34 -3.85 -0.72 5.12
C ALA A 34 -4.34 0.67 4.67
N LYS A 35 -5.54 0.75 4.12
CA LYS A 35 -6.14 2.02 3.67
C LYS A 35 -6.26 2.99 4.84
N SER A 36 -6.80 2.53 5.96
CA SER A 36 -6.98 3.33 7.17
C SER A 36 -5.65 3.87 7.70
N LYS A 37 -4.59 3.05 7.72
CA LYS A 37 -3.25 3.48 8.13
C LYS A 37 -2.60 4.46 7.15
N ILE A 38 -2.77 4.27 5.84
CA ILE A 38 -2.22 5.17 4.82
C ILE A 38 -2.91 6.53 4.88
N GLU A 39 -4.24 6.56 5.02
CA GLU A 39 -5.02 7.80 5.19
C GLU A 39 -4.70 8.50 6.51
N ALA A 40 -4.53 7.75 7.62
CA ALA A 40 -4.14 8.31 8.92
C ALA A 40 -2.78 9.01 8.90
N GLN A 41 -1.85 8.55 8.05
CA GLN A 41 -0.55 9.17 7.82
C GLN A 41 -0.59 10.25 6.73
N GLY A 42 -1.75 10.49 6.12
CA GLY A 42 -1.93 11.45 5.03
C GLY A 42 -1.26 11.03 3.71
N GLY A 43 -1.08 9.72 3.52
CA GLY A 43 -0.62 9.12 2.27
C GLY A 43 -1.75 8.94 1.26
N SER A 44 -1.40 8.50 0.06
CA SER A 44 -2.34 8.37 -1.05
C SER A 44 -2.30 6.95 -1.60
N VAL A 45 -3.46 6.32 -1.73
CA VAL A 45 -3.61 4.99 -2.33
C VAL A 45 -4.15 5.17 -3.73
N ASN A 46 -3.35 4.80 -4.74
CA ASN A 46 -3.82 4.78 -6.12
C ASN A 46 -4.11 3.33 -6.53
N LEU A 47 -5.39 3.01 -6.73
CA LEU A 47 -5.77 1.72 -7.28
C LEU A 47 -5.55 1.70 -8.80
N VAL A 48 -4.97 0.61 -9.31
CA VAL A 48 -4.80 0.32 -10.74
C VAL A 48 -5.48 -0.98 -11.11
#